data_AF-A0A1G1GBV2-F1
#
_entry.id   AF-A0A1G1GBV2-F1
#
_cell.length_a   1.000
_cell.length_b   1.000
_cell.length_c   1.000
_cell.angle_alpha   90.00
_cell.angle_beta   90.00
_cell.angle_gamma   90.00
#
_symmetry.space_group_name_H-M   'P 1'
#
loop_
_entity.id
_entity.type
_entity.pdbx_description
1 polymer ?
#
loop_
_entity_poly.entity_id
_entity_poly.type
_entity_poly.pdbx_seq_one_letter_code
_entity_poly.pdbx_strand_id
1 'polypeptide(L)'
;MPLTFIDIEKKKSWRISVLFIILLVMYFCVSVALFLGLAFIFPVQFLGSGFLLFREPLYLLVLIVISLIIAIIHFSFSAFGAAGSIMRSLGASPPDPEDGVHRRLMNITDEIHVVTGNKRQMKCMVIPSLSMNAMAAADLKGDAVIAITEGLLSRLTRPQLEAVMAHEAYHILSGDCLDTTVATSLFGMYASMLENLNDEDYMGFYLLFFLFSVLLTMSSILSMFISREREYRADAASLRMTRNPLALAEALHLLSRNWTGVGVIGGGLEMLCITNPKATELEKSGSWWADLFSTHPPIGKRIKILLKMARINISEFEEKAYSKTETPYISETPEILYYALDTRHQWQGPYNFAELVSLSWLSPRTWISKGSANTVERASEDSSISEIFKNRLSQSDGEVSAFSCPLCKQPLFEVSYEKTKVYQCNFCGGMLVENDKIPRIIARTEKRFTDRVKSVAKAVLMDNQRNLMKKKLRGAKKRFQSVILCSKCRNPMFRTFYSLAYLIEIDRCNVCNVTWFDMDELEMLQCVIEDRIIPGLNL
;
A
#
# COMPACT_ATOMS: atom_id res chain seq x y z
N MET A 1 21.10 -40.91 18.60
CA MET A 1 20.23 -39.71 18.49
C MET A 1 18.88 -40.18 17.98
N PRO A 2 17.76 -39.97 18.70
CA PRO A 2 16.46 -40.35 18.16
C PRO A 2 16.20 -39.44 16.95
N LEU A 3 15.62 -40.02 15.89
CA LEU A 3 15.20 -39.33 14.68
C LEU A 3 14.61 -37.98 15.05
N THR A 4 15.23 -36.88 14.58
CA THR A 4 14.70 -35.57 14.91
C THR A 4 13.34 -35.45 14.26
N PHE A 5 12.42 -34.76 14.92
CA PHE A 5 11.07 -34.48 14.41
C PHE A 5 11.06 -34.06 12.92
N ILE A 6 12.11 -33.35 12.50
CA ILE A 6 12.42 -32.90 11.13
C ILE A 6 12.62 -34.07 10.13
N ASP A 7 13.24 -35.17 10.56
CA ASP A 7 13.53 -36.33 9.70
C ASP A 7 12.28 -37.17 9.40
N ILE A 8 11.28 -37.13 10.29
CA ILE A 8 9.97 -37.77 10.10
C ILE A 8 9.12 -36.96 9.12
N GLU A 9 9.26 -35.64 9.13
CA GLU A 9 8.51 -34.73 8.24
C GLU A 9 9.10 -34.71 6.82
N LYS A 10 10.43 -34.83 6.67
CA LYS A 10 11.11 -34.98 5.38
C LYS A 10 10.67 -36.19 4.53
N LYS A 11 10.05 -37.21 5.13
CA LYS A 11 9.52 -38.38 4.40
C LYS A 11 8.17 -38.13 3.71
N LYS A 12 7.61 -36.93 3.77
CA LYS A 12 6.26 -36.61 3.24
C LYS A 12 6.25 -36.23 1.75
N SER A 13 7.08 -36.86 0.92
CA SER A 13 7.02 -36.70 -0.55
C SER A 13 5.65 -37.05 -1.15
N TRP A 14 4.89 -37.90 -0.46
CA TRP A 14 3.51 -38.24 -0.83
C TRP A 14 2.60 -37.01 -0.93
N ARG A 15 2.81 -35.94 -0.15
CA ARG A 15 2.00 -34.71 -0.25
C ARG A 15 2.17 -34.02 -1.60
N ILE A 16 3.41 -33.87 -2.05
CA ILE A 16 3.74 -33.32 -3.38
C ILE A 16 3.16 -34.23 -4.46
N SER A 17 3.25 -35.56 -4.30
CA SER A 17 2.63 -36.50 -5.23
C SER A 17 1.10 -36.36 -5.27
N VAL A 18 0.44 -36.13 -4.14
CA VAL A 18 -1.01 -35.87 -4.07
C VAL A 18 -1.37 -34.57 -4.78
N LEU A 19 -0.62 -33.48 -4.54
CA LEU A 19 -0.83 -32.20 -5.25
C LEU A 19 -0.67 -32.36 -6.77
N PHE A 20 0.33 -33.12 -7.22
CA PHE A 20 0.53 -33.43 -8.63
C PHE A 20 -0.61 -34.26 -9.22
N ILE A 21 -1.11 -35.27 -8.49
CA ILE A 21 -2.26 -36.08 -8.92
C ILE A 21 -3.51 -35.21 -9.05
N ILE A 22 -3.77 -34.32 -8.08
CA ILE A 22 -4.90 -33.38 -8.14
C ILE A 22 -4.79 -32.48 -9.37
N LEU A 23 -3.59 -31.93 -9.65
CA LEU A 23 -3.33 -31.11 -10.82
C LEU A 23 -3.60 -31.88 -12.13
N LEU A 24 -3.14 -33.13 -12.21
CA LEU A 24 -3.37 -34.00 -13.36
C LEU A 24 -4.86 -34.25 -13.60
N VAL A 25 -5.61 -34.59 -12.55
CA VAL A 25 -7.07 -34.80 -12.62
C VAL A 25 -7.77 -33.52 -13.07
N MET A 26 -7.36 -32.37 -12.54
CA MET A 26 -7.93 -31.08 -12.93
C MET A 26 -7.69 -30.78 -14.42
N TYR A 27 -6.46 -30.94 -14.92
CA TYR A 27 -6.18 -30.75 -16.34
C TYR A 27 -7.00 -31.68 -17.23
N PHE A 28 -7.19 -32.93 -16.80
CA PHE A 28 -8.05 -33.88 -17.49
C PHE A 28 -9.51 -33.40 -17.53
N CYS A 29 -10.07 -33.00 -16.38
CA CYS A 29 -11.44 -32.48 -16.29
C CYS A 29 -11.64 -31.22 -17.17
N VAL A 30 -10.71 -30.27 -17.14
CA VAL A 30 -10.77 -29.05 -17.97
C VAL A 30 -10.70 -29.38 -19.46
N SER A 31 -9.82 -30.31 -19.84
CA SER A 31 -9.69 -30.75 -21.24
C SER A 31 -10.98 -31.39 -21.75
N VAL A 32 -11.62 -32.22 -20.92
CA VAL A 32 -12.92 -32.83 -21.22
C VAL A 32 -14.02 -31.77 -21.32
N ALA A 33 -14.06 -30.81 -20.39
CA ALA A 33 -15.07 -29.75 -20.38
C ALA A 33 -14.98 -28.84 -21.61
N LEU A 34 -13.77 -28.39 -21.97
CA LEU A 34 -13.54 -27.59 -23.18
C LEU A 34 -13.98 -28.35 -24.44
N PHE A 35 -13.68 -29.63 -24.51
CA PHE A 35 -14.10 -30.48 -25.61
C PHE A 35 -15.63 -30.61 -25.71
N LEU A 36 -16.32 -30.87 -24.59
CA LEU A 36 -17.79 -30.92 -24.55
C LEU A 36 -18.41 -29.58 -24.96
N GLY A 37 -17.83 -28.46 -24.53
CA GLY A 37 -18.26 -27.12 -24.93
C GLY A 37 -18.11 -26.87 -26.43
N LEU A 38 -16.96 -27.24 -27.02
CA LEU A 38 -16.74 -27.14 -28.47
C LEU A 38 -17.71 -28.02 -29.26
N ALA A 39 -17.95 -29.25 -28.80
CA ALA A 39 -18.91 -30.17 -29.42
C ALA A 39 -20.35 -29.64 -29.36
N PHE A 40 -20.70 -28.90 -28.30
CA PHE A 40 -22.00 -28.25 -28.14
C PHE A 40 -22.18 -27.03 -29.07
N ILE A 41 -21.12 -26.24 -29.29
CA ILE A 41 -21.14 -25.03 -30.13
C ILE A 41 -21.10 -25.37 -31.63
N PHE A 42 -20.42 -26.45 -32.02
CA PHE A 42 -20.32 -26.91 -33.41
C PHE A 42 -21.05 -28.24 -33.64
N PRO A 43 -22.36 -28.33 -33.36
CA PRO A 43 -23.05 -29.61 -33.35
C PRO A 43 -23.12 -30.24 -34.74
N VAL A 44 -23.24 -29.46 -35.81
CA VAL A 44 -23.57 -29.99 -37.16
C VAL A 44 -22.36 -30.61 -37.90
N GLN A 45 -21.13 -30.33 -37.49
CA GLN A 45 -19.92 -30.95 -38.07
C GLN A 45 -19.30 -32.05 -37.18
N PHE A 46 -19.67 -32.10 -35.91
CA PHE A 46 -19.15 -33.07 -34.93
C PHE A 46 -20.16 -34.19 -34.58
N LEU A 47 -21.48 -33.96 -34.71
CA LEU A 47 -22.52 -34.93 -34.33
C LEU A 47 -22.75 -36.09 -35.32
N GLY A 48 -22.08 -36.15 -36.46
CA GLY A 48 -22.15 -37.35 -37.32
C GLY A 48 -21.66 -38.62 -36.60
N SER A 49 -20.86 -38.47 -35.53
CA SER A 49 -20.24 -39.57 -34.76
C SER A 49 -20.04 -39.24 -33.27
N GLY A 50 -20.63 -38.14 -32.77
CA GLY A 50 -20.27 -37.51 -31.49
C GLY A 50 -20.59 -38.29 -30.20
N PHE A 51 -21.56 -39.21 -30.20
CA PHE A 51 -21.95 -39.97 -29.00
C PHE A 51 -21.26 -41.35 -28.89
N LEU A 52 -20.51 -41.77 -29.92
CA LEU A 52 -19.75 -43.03 -29.92
C LEU A 52 -18.30 -42.88 -29.40
N LEU A 53 -17.85 -41.67 -29.09
CA LEU A 53 -16.43 -41.34 -28.85
C LEU A 53 -15.85 -41.75 -27.49
N PHE A 54 -16.68 -42.01 -26.47
CA PHE A 54 -16.21 -42.67 -25.23
C PHE A 54 -15.93 -44.18 -25.42
N ARG A 55 -16.19 -44.73 -26.61
CA ARG A 55 -16.03 -46.15 -26.91
C ARG A 55 -14.65 -46.49 -27.47
N GLU A 56 -13.92 -45.52 -28.02
CA GLU A 56 -12.60 -45.73 -28.63
C GLU A 56 -11.48 -45.48 -27.61
N PRO A 57 -10.81 -46.52 -27.09
CA PRO A 57 -9.79 -46.39 -26.03
C PRO A 57 -8.61 -45.49 -26.44
N LEU A 58 -8.36 -45.37 -27.74
CA LEU A 58 -7.31 -44.52 -28.30
C LEU A 58 -7.53 -43.03 -28.00
N TYR A 59 -8.78 -42.57 -28.02
CA TYR A 59 -9.10 -41.15 -27.81
C TYR A 59 -8.93 -40.73 -26.35
N LEU A 60 -9.43 -41.56 -25.42
CA LEU A 60 -9.23 -41.36 -23.99
C LEU A 60 -7.73 -41.34 -23.65
N LEU A 61 -6.94 -42.21 -24.29
CA LEU A 61 -5.50 -42.24 -24.14
C LEU A 61 -4.84 -40.94 -24.62
N VAL A 62 -5.25 -40.39 -25.77
CA VAL A 62 -4.74 -39.10 -26.27
C VAL A 62 -5.03 -37.97 -25.28
N LEU A 63 -6.25 -37.88 -24.74
CA LEU A 63 -6.60 -36.86 -23.74
C LEU A 63 -5.76 -36.99 -22.47
N ILE A 64 -5.61 -38.21 -21.92
CA ILE A 64 -4.79 -38.47 -20.74
C ILE A 64 -3.34 -38.07 -20.99
N VAL A 65 -2.79 -38.41 -22.16
CA VAL A 65 -1.41 -38.07 -22.53
C VAL A 65 -1.23 -36.55 -22.63
N ILE A 66 -2.14 -35.84 -23.27
CA ILE A 66 -2.09 -34.37 -23.37
C ILE A 66 -2.19 -33.73 -21.98
N SER A 67 -3.16 -34.16 -21.15
CA SER A 67 -3.31 -33.66 -19.78
C SER A 67 -2.08 -33.94 -18.93
N LEU A 68 -1.46 -35.12 -19.08
CA LEU A 68 -0.22 -35.47 -18.39
C LEU A 68 0.95 -34.59 -18.81
N ILE A 69 1.14 -34.34 -20.11
CA ILE A 69 2.21 -33.46 -20.61
C ILE A 69 2.03 -32.05 -20.06
N ILE A 70 0.82 -31.50 -20.14
CA ILE A 70 0.52 -30.16 -19.60
C ILE A 70 0.75 -30.12 -18.09
N ALA A 71 0.28 -31.13 -17.35
CA ALA A 71 0.48 -31.23 -15.91
C ALA A 71 1.96 -31.27 -15.53
N ILE A 72 2.78 -32.04 -16.25
CA ILE A 72 4.23 -32.11 -16.04
C ILE A 72 4.90 -30.76 -16.29
N ILE A 73 4.58 -30.11 -17.42
CA ILE A 73 5.15 -28.80 -17.77
C ILE A 73 4.77 -27.76 -16.71
N HIS A 74 3.49 -27.66 -16.36
CA HIS A 74 3.02 -26.70 -15.36
C HIS A 74 3.60 -26.98 -13.98
N PHE A 75 3.58 -28.23 -13.51
CA PHE A 75 4.19 -28.60 -12.24
C PHE A 75 5.69 -28.26 -12.22
N SER A 76 6.40 -28.52 -13.32
CA SER A 76 7.82 -28.19 -13.42
C SER A 76 8.06 -26.68 -13.29
N PHE A 77 7.29 -25.86 -13.99
CA PHE A 77 7.39 -24.40 -13.90
C PHE A 77 7.03 -23.87 -12.51
N SER A 78 6.00 -24.46 -11.89
CA SER A 78 5.48 -24.03 -10.59
C SER A 78 6.26 -24.58 -9.39
N ALA A 79 7.06 -25.62 -9.56
CA ALA A 79 7.84 -26.22 -8.47
C ALA A 79 9.34 -25.87 -8.52
N PHE A 80 9.89 -25.60 -9.71
CA PHE A 80 11.29 -25.22 -9.87
C PHE A 80 11.45 -23.72 -10.08
N GLY A 81 12.20 -23.03 -9.21
CA GLY A 81 12.37 -21.57 -9.31
C GLY A 81 11.22 -20.76 -8.72
N ALA A 82 10.26 -21.43 -8.07
CA ALA A 82 9.06 -20.82 -7.50
C ALA A 82 9.41 -19.74 -6.46
N ALA A 83 10.32 -20.05 -5.53
CA ALA A 83 10.76 -19.10 -4.50
C ALA A 83 11.31 -17.81 -5.14
N GLY A 84 12.22 -17.93 -6.10
CA GLY A 84 12.77 -16.77 -6.81
C GLY A 84 11.73 -15.97 -7.61
N SER A 85 10.72 -16.64 -8.19
CA SER A 85 9.63 -15.98 -8.90
C SER A 85 8.76 -15.15 -7.96
N ILE A 86 8.38 -15.72 -6.81
CA ILE A 86 7.60 -15.03 -5.79
C ILE A 86 8.39 -13.83 -5.24
N MET A 87 9.67 -14.02 -4.91
CA MET A 87 10.52 -12.92 -4.43
C MET A 87 10.60 -11.77 -5.43
N ARG A 88 10.77 -12.06 -6.73
CA ARG A 88 10.76 -11.03 -7.77
C ARG A 88 9.42 -10.32 -7.89
N SER A 89 8.30 -11.05 -7.79
CA SER A 89 6.96 -10.46 -7.85
C SER A 89 6.68 -9.50 -6.69
N LEU A 90 7.29 -9.75 -5.53
CA LEU A 90 7.21 -8.91 -4.34
C LEU A 90 8.22 -7.75 -4.33
N GLY A 91 9.07 -7.63 -5.35
CA GLY A 91 10.14 -6.64 -5.38
C GLY A 91 11.22 -6.87 -4.31
N ALA A 92 11.38 -8.10 -3.82
CA ALA A 92 12.31 -8.41 -2.76
C ALA A 92 13.78 -8.27 -3.22
N SER A 93 14.60 -7.62 -2.39
CA SER A 93 16.03 -7.38 -2.65
C SER A 93 16.89 -7.94 -1.51
N PRO A 94 18.18 -8.22 -1.72
CA PRO A 94 19.08 -8.55 -0.61
C PRO A 94 19.20 -7.36 0.36
N PRO A 95 19.42 -7.61 1.67
CA PRO A 95 19.62 -6.56 2.66
C PRO A 95 20.84 -5.69 2.31
N ASP A 96 20.70 -4.38 2.50
CA ASP A 96 21.76 -3.40 2.29
C ASP A 96 22.77 -3.41 3.46
N PRO A 97 24.05 -3.76 3.24
CA PRO A 97 25.06 -3.77 4.31
C PRO A 97 25.33 -2.39 4.94
N GLU A 98 25.05 -1.31 4.22
CA GLU A 98 25.30 0.06 4.68
C GLU A 98 24.19 0.58 5.60
N ASP A 99 22.99 0.00 5.54
CA ASP A 99 21.90 0.32 6.46
C ASP A 99 22.02 -0.44 7.80
N GLY A 100 21.88 0.29 8.91
CA GLY A 100 21.98 -0.26 10.25
C GLY A 100 20.88 -1.26 10.60
N VAL A 101 19.67 -1.09 10.07
CA VAL A 101 18.54 -2.01 10.30
C VAL A 101 18.75 -3.30 9.50
N HIS A 102 19.14 -3.19 8.24
CA HIS A 102 19.50 -4.34 7.40
C HIS A 102 20.71 -5.11 7.93
N ARG A 103 21.73 -4.42 8.45
CA ARG A 103 22.87 -5.07 9.11
C ARG A 103 22.46 -5.88 10.34
N ARG A 104 21.49 -5.40 11.13
CA ARG A 104 20.90 -6.17 12.23
C ARG A 104 20.25 -7.45 11.72
N LEU A 105 19.49 -7.38 10.62
CA LEU A 105 18.90 -8.56 10.00
C LEU A 105 19.98 -9.55 9.55
N MET A 106 21.06 -9.09 8.91
CA MET A 106 22.16 -9.95 8.49
C MET A 106 22.80 -10.67 9.69
N ASN A 107 23.10 -9.95 10.78
CA ASN A 107 23.65 -10.56 11.99
C ASN A 107 22.73 -11.63 12.57
N ILE A 108 21.42 -11.35 12.69
CA ILE A 108 20.43 -12.33 13.16
C ILE A 108 20.39 -13.53 12.22
N THR A 109 20.48 -13.31 10.91
CA THR A 109 20.49 -14.39 9.91
C THR A 109 21.67 -15.32 10.14
N ASP A 110 22.86 -14.77 10.37
CA ASP A 110 24.07 -15.55 10.65
C ASP A 110 23.96 -16.31 11.98
N GLU A 111 23.37 -15.69 13.01
CA GLU A 111 23.10 -16.34 14.29
C GLU A 111 22.15 -17.53 14.13
N ILE A 112 21.09 -17.39 13.34
CA ILE A 112 20.16 -18.49 13.03
C ILE A 112 20.85 -19.61 12.24
N HIS A 113 21.72 -19.29 11.29
CA HIS A 113 22.55 -20.28 10.58
C HIS A 113 23.43 -21.09 11.55
N VAL A 114 24.06 -20.42 12.52
CA VAL A 114 24.85 -21.07 13.57
C VAL A 114 23.98 -21.98 14.44
N VAL A 115 22.86 -21.49 14.95
CA VAL A 115 21.95 -22.26 15.83
C VAL A 115 21.36 -23.49 15.13
N THR A 116 21.09 -23.36 13.83
CA THR A 116 20.54 -24.45 13.02
C THR A 116 21.60 -25.42 12.50
N GLY A 117 22.89 -25.11 12.72
CA GLY A 117 24.03 -25.93 12.33
C GLY A 117 24.27 -25.95 10.81
N ASN A 118 23.92 -24.88 10.10
CA ASN A 118 24.07 -24.76 8.65
C ASN A 118 23.46 -25.92 7.85
N LYS A 119 22.41 -26.56 8.38
CA LYS A 119 21.74 -27.70 7.72
C LYS A 119 21.16 -27.33 6.35
N ARG A 120 20.79 -26.07 6.16
CA ARG A 120 20.28 -25.52 4.90
C ARG A 120 20.67 -24.06 4.82
N GLN A 121 21.20 -23.64 3.67
CA GLN A 121 21.51 -22.24 3.42
C GLN A 121 20.20 -21.46 3.22
N MET A 122 19.97 -20.46 4.06
CA MET A 122 18.80 -19.58 4.01
C MET A 122 19.25 -18.21 3.52
N LYS A 123 18.65 -17.70 2.46
CA LYS A 123 18.91 -16.34 1.99
C LYS A 123 17.89 -15.40 2.63
N CYS A 124 18.35 -14.31 3.22
CA CYS A 124 17.43 -13.28 3.69
C CYS A 124 17.23 -12.21 2.62
N MET A 125 15.99 -11.81 2.43
CA MET A 125 15.60 -10.74 1.51
C MET A 125 14.67 -9.74 2.22
N VAL A 126 14.68 -8.51 1.74
CA VAL A 126 13.86 -7.42 2.24
C VAL A 126 12.82 -7.06 1.18
N ILE A 127 11.56 -6.99 1.59
CA ILE A 127 10.44 -6.57 0.76
C ILE A 127 10.18 -5.08 1.04
N PRO A 128 10.23 -4.18 0.03
CA PRO A 128 10.05 -2.75 0.21
C PRO A 128 8.58 -2.38 0.44
N SER A 129 8.00 -2.83 1.55
CA SER A 129 6.60 -2.63 1.93
C SER A 129 6.49 -2.19 3.38
N LEU A 130 5.59 -1.22 3.64
CA LEU A 130 5.24 -0.77 4.98
C LEU A 130 4.35 -1.75 5.75
N SER A 131 3.83 -2.79 5.08
CA SER A 131 3.10 -3.87 5.75
C SER A 131 4.01 -4.58 6.76
N MET A 132 3.45 -5.12 7.85
CA MET A 132 4.24 -5.94 8.79
C MET A 132 4.02 -7.42 8.50
N ASN A 133 4.98 -8.04 7.81
CA ASN A 133 4.93 -9.47 7.52
C ASN A 133 6.33 -10.07 7.36
N ALA A 134 6.42 -11.38 7.55
CA ALA A 134 7.57 -12.20 7.25
C ALA A 134 7.09 -13.48 6.57
N MET A 135 7.92 -14.05 5.70
CA MET A 135 7.58 -15.29 5.00
C MET A 135 8.80 -16.15 4.72
N ALA A 136 8.57 -17.46 4.70
CA ALA A 136 9.55 -18.45 4.27
C ALA A 136 9.10 -19.10 2.95
N ALA A 137 10.00 -19.12 1.96
CA ALA A 137 9.77 -19.78 0.68
C ALA A 137 10.92 -20.72 0.33
N ALA A 138 10.60 -21.85 -0.32
CA ALA A 138 11.60 -22.79 -0.81
C ALA A 138 11.13 -23.46 -2.10
N ASP A 139 12.08 -23.92 -2.92
CA ASP A 139 11.77 -24.62 -4.17
C ASP A 139 12.54 -25.93 -4.34
N LEU A 140 12.21 -26.67 -5.41
CA LEU A 140 12.87 -27.94 -5.75
C LEU A 140 14.30 -27.77 -6.28
N LYS A 141 14.75 -26.55 -6.61
CA LYS A 141 16.17 -26.28 -6.95
C LYS A 141 17.05 -26.26 -5.70
N GLY A 142 16.45 -26.19 -4.52
CA GLY A 142 17.13 -26.13 -3.24
C GLY A 142 17.28 -24.70 -2.71
N ASP A 143 16.78 -23.69 -3.44
CA ASP A 143 16.74 -22.33 -2.92
C ASP A 143 15.78 -22.26 -1.72
N ALA A 144 16.19 -21.53 -0.70
CA ALA A 144 15.39 -21.24 0.48
C ALA A 144 15.60 -19.78 0.88
N VAL A 145 14.50 -19.06 1.03
CA VAL A 145 14.50 -17.61 1.25
C VAL A 145 13.59 -17.29 2.44
N ILE A 146 14.08 -16.46 3.35
CA ILE A 146 13.25 -15.76 4.34
C ILE A 146 13.14 -14.32 3.88
N ALA A 147 11.92 -13.87 3.61
CA ALA A 147 11.66 -12.49 3.19
C ALA A 147 10.92 -11.73 4.28
N ILE A 148 11.40 -10.52 4.57
CA ILE A 148 10.88 -9.68 5.63
C ILE A 148 10.53 -8.31 5.08
N THR A 149 9.39 -7.77 5.46
CA THR A 149 8.99 -6.43 5.02
C THR A 149 9.72 -5.32 5.78
N GLU A 150 9.97 -4.21 5.10
CA GLU A 150 10.52 -2.98 5.69
C GLU A 150 9.72 -2.51 6.92
N GLY A 151 8.39 -2.64 6.85
CA GLY A 151 7.47 -2.32 7.94
C GLY A 151 7.69 -3.15 9.21
N LEU A 152 8.07 -4.42 9.06
CA LEU A 152 8.37 -5.31 10.18
C LEU A 152 9.77 -5.02 10.75
N LEU A 153 10.78 -4.86 9.88
CA LEU A 153 12.16 -4.55 10.28
C LEU A 153 12.28 -3.26 11.10
N SER A 154 11.53 -2.22 10.69
CA SER A 154 11.53 -0.91 11.36
C SER A 154 10.84 -0.89 12.72
N ARG A 155 10.00 -1.88 13.04
CA ARG A 155 9.15 -1.88 14.25
C ARG A 155 9.52 -2.94 15.28
N LEU A 156 10.11 -4.06 14.85
CA LEU A 156 10.53 -5.09 15.79
C LEU A 156 11.87 -4.75 16.45
N THR A 157 11.92 -4.99 17.75
CA THR A 157 13.18 -5.01 18.49
C THR A 157 14.03 -6.21 18.07
N ARG A 158 15.34 -6.17 18.34
CA ARG A 158 16.25 -7.27 17.99
C ARG A 158 15.76 -8.65 18.51
N PRO A 159 15.35 -8.83 19.78
CA PRO A 159 14.87 -10.12 20.27
C PRO A 159 13.57 -10.58 19.60
N GLN A 160 12.68 -9.64 19.26
CA GLN A 160 11.42 -9.95 18.55
C GLN A 160 11.71 -10.39 17.11
N LEU A 161 12.60 -9.69 16.40
CA LEU A 161 13.03 -10.05 15.06
C LEU A 161 13.74 -11.40 15.03
N GLU A 162 14.59 -11.69 16.02
CA GLU A 162 15.25 -12.99 16.18
C GLU A 162 14.24 -14.12 16.38
N ALA A 163 13.20 -13.90 17.19
CA ALA A 163 12.13 -14.88 17.39
C ALA A 163 11.30 -15.14 16.12
N VAL A 164 10.97 -14.10 15.36
CA VAL A 164 10.28 -14.23 14.07
C VAL A 164 11.18 -14.94 13.05
N MET A 165 12.46 -14.57 12.98
CA MET A 165 13.45 -15.23 12.11
C MET A 165 13.61 -16.71 12.42
N ALA A 166 13.68 -17.08 13.70
CA ALA A 166 13.75 -18.48 14.12
C ALA A 166 12.46 -19.25 13.79
N HIS A 167 11.30 -18.60 13.85
CA HIS A 167 10.02 -19.17 13.44
C HIS A 167 10.02 -19.45 11.92
N GLU A 168 10.40 -18.49 11.08
CA GLU A 168 10.47 -18.67 9.63
C GLU A 168 11.53 -19.69 9.20
N ALA A 169 12.69 -19.71 9.88
CA ALA A 169 13.73 -20.68 9.64
C ALA A 169 13.26 -22.12 9.90
N TYR A 170 12.39 -22.33 10.89
CA TYR A 170 11.82 -23.65 11.14
C TYR A 170 11.01 -24.16 9.94
N HIS A 171 10.22 -23.32 9.29
CA HIS A 171 9.44 -23.71 8.10
C HIS A 171 10.32 -24.20 6.94
N ILE A 172 11.52 -23.61 6.80
CA ILE A 172 12.53 -24.04 5.83
C ILE A 172 13.16 -25.38 6.21
N LEU A 173 13.43 -25.59 7.50
CA LEU A 173 14.09 -26.77 8.01
C LEU A 173 13.16 -27.98 8.09
N SER A 174 11.90 -27.80 8.46
CA SER A 174 10.86 -28.84 8.43
C SER A 174 10.53 -29.26 7.00
N GLY A 175 10.71 -28.35 6.04
CA GLY A 175 10.40 -28.56 4.64
C GLY A 175 8.95 -28.21 4.29
N ASP A 176 8.13 -27.80 5.26
CA ASP A 176 6.73 -27.45 5.01
C ASP A 176 6.60 -26.22 4.10
N CYS A 177 7.57 -25.29 4.12
CA CYS A 177 7.51 -24.13 3.23
C CYS A 177 7.66 -24.49 1.74
N LEU A 178 8.27 -25.64 1.41
CA LEU A 178 8.36 -26.12 0.03
C LEU A 178 6.96 -26.47 -0.48
N ASP A 179 6.21 -27.27 0.29
CA ASP A 179 4.85 -27.67 -0.05
C ASP A 179 3.96 -26.44 -0.24
N THR A 180 4.04 -25.46 0.66
CA THR A 180 3.25 -24.23 0.56
C THR A 180 3.69 -23.34 -0.60
N THR A 181 4.99 -23.24 -0.89
CA THR A 181 5.50 -22.45 -2.03
C THR A 181 5.03 -23.05 -3.36
N VAL A 182 5.13 -24.37 -3.50
CA VAL A 182 4.66 -25.10 -4.69
C VAL A 182 3.15 -24.94 -4.85
N ALA A 183 2.38 -25.14 -3.77
CA ALA A 183 0.93 -24.96 -3.80
C ALA A 183 0.54 -23.51 -4.18
N THR A 184 1.15 -22.51 -3.55
CA THR A 184 0.93 -21.09 -3.86
C THR A 184 1.29 -20.78 -5.32
N SER A 185 2.41 -21.28 -5.84
CA SER A 185 2.77 -21.06 -7.24
C SER A 185 1.82 -21.75 -8.21
N LEU A 186 1.36 -22.97 -7.89
CA LEU A 186 0.42 -23.74 -8.72
C LEU A 186 -0.95 -23.05 -8.81
N PHE A 187 -1.48 -22.60 -7.68
CA PHE A 187 -2.82 -21.99 -7.62
C PHE A 187 -2.81 -20.47 -7.86
N GLY A 188 -1.67 -19.79 -7.67
CA GLY A 188 -1.54 -18.34 -7.85
C GLY A 188 -1.75 -17.89 -9.29
N MET A 189 -1.23 -18.63 -10.27
CA MET A 189 -1.48 -18.37 -11.70
C MET A 189 -2.98 -18.44 -12.02
N TYR A 190 -3.66 -19.39 -11.40
CA TYR A 190 -5.08 -19.64 -11.58
C TYR A 190 -5.95 -18.54 -10.93
N ALA A 191 -5.61 -18.13 -9.71
CA ALA A 191 -6.26 -17.00 -9.05
C ALA A 191 -6.12 -15.71 -9.87
N SER A 192 -4.91 -15.41 -10.37
CA SER A 192 -4.66 -14.25 -11.23
C SER A 192 -5.44 -14.32 -12.56
N MET A 193 -5.53 -15.51 -13.16
CA MET A 193 -6.34 -15.70 -14.37
C MET A 193 -7.82 -15.39 -14.10
N LEU A 194 -8.39 -15.88 -13.00
CA LEU A 194 -9.78 -15.58 -12.62
C LEU A 194 -10.04 -14.10 -12.34
N GLU A 195 -9.12 -13.41 -11.64
CA GLU A 195 -9.26 -11.98 -11.38
C GLU A 195 -9.35 -11.18 -12.69
N ASN A 196 -8.60 -11.58 -13.72
CA ASN A 196 -8.63 -10.94 -15.05
C ASN A 196 -9.88 -11.30 -15.89
N LEU A 197 -10.63 -12.34 -15.51
CA LEU A 197 -11.80 -12.82 -16.26
C LEU A 197 -13.12 -12.25 -15.74
N ASN A 198 -13.06 -11.45 -14.66
CA ASN A 198 -14.24 -10.93 -13.98
C ASN A 198 -14.89 -9.71 -14.67
N ASP A 199 -14.39 -9.31 -15.85
CA ASP A 199 -14.83 -8.12 -16.60
C ASP A 199 -15.68 -8.43 -17.86
N GLU A 200 -15.90 -9.70 -18.23
CA GLU A 200 -16.61 -10.04 -19.49
C GLU A 200 -17.75 -11.07 -19.30
N ASP A 201 -18.94 -10.68 -19.77
CA ASP A 201 -20.22 -11.31 -19.48
C ASP A 201 -20.56 -12.39 -20.54
N TYR A 202 -20.02 -13.61 -20.40
CA TYR A 202 -20.29 -14.73 -21.33
C TYR A 202 -20.81 -15.99 -20.62
N MET A 203 -22.00 -16.47 -21.02
CA MET A 203 -22.71 -17.60 -20.42
C MET A 203 -21.98 -18.98 -20.52
N GLY A 204 -21.03 -19.15 -21.44
CA GLY A 204 -20.18 -20.35 -21.51
C GLY A 204 -19.08 -20.42 -20.45
N PHE A 205 -18.83 -19.30 -19.76
CA PHE A 205 -17.76 -19.12 -18.79
C PHE A 205 -18.12 -19.66 -17.40
N TYR A 206 -19.41 -19.71 -17.07
CA TYR A 206 -19.89 -20.07 -15.73
C TYR A 206 -19.56 -21.51 -15.31
N LEU A 207 -19.53 -22.48 -16.24
CA LEU A 207 -19.17 -23.87 -15.90
C LEU A 207 -17.66 -24.02 -15.63
N LEU A 208 -16.82 -23.33 -16.42
CA LEU A 208 -15.37 -23.31 -16.22
C LEU A 208 -15.02 -22.55 -14.93
N PHE A 209 -15.69 -21.42 -14.69
CA PHE A 209 -15.61 -20.63 -13.46
C PHE A 209 -16.07 -21.42 -12.22
N PHE A 210 -17.16 -22.19 -12.33
CA PHE A 210 -17.66 -23.04 -11.25
C PHE A 210 -16.69 -24.18 -10.91
N LEU A 211 -16.18 -24.91 -11.92
CA LEU A 211 -15.20 -25.98 -11.70
C LEU A 211 -13.91 -25.44 -11.05
N PHE A 212 -13.50 -24.25 -11.43
CA PHE A 212 -12.27 -23.62 -10.94
C PHE A 212 -12.43 -23.02 -9.53
N SER A 213 -13.58 -22.41 -9.23
CA SER A 213 -13.91 -21.92 -7.88
C SER A 213 -14.10 -23.08 -6.88
N VAL A 214 -14.66 -24.21 -7.31
CA VAL A 214 -14.73 -25.44 -6.50
C VAL A 214 -13.32 -25.99 -6.21
N LEU A 215 -12.39 -25.92 -7.15
CA LEU A 215 -11.00 -26.34 -6.93
C LEU A 215 -10.22 -25.42 -5.99
N LEU A 216 -10.40 -24.10 -6.12
CA LEU A 216 -9.78 -23.13 -5.21
C LEU A 216 -10.32 -23.28 -3.78
N THR A 217 -11.62 -23.52 -3.62
CA THR A 217 -12.21 -23.78 -2.29
C THR A 217 -11.69 -25.07 -1.67
N MET A 218 -11.44 -26.12 -2.45
CA MET A 218 -10.80 -27.36 -1.96
C MET A 218 -9.34 -27.14 -1.53
N SER A 219 -8.58 -26.31 -2.24
CA SER A 219 -7.22 -25.92 -1.85
C SER A 219 -7.20 -25.17 -0.51
N SER A 220 -8.13 -24.24 -0.32
CA SER A 220 -8.30 -23.50 0.93
C SER A 220 -8.66 -24.39 2.13
N ILE A 221 -9.49 -25.44 1.92
CA ILE A 221 -9.84 -26.40 2.98
C ILE A 221 -8.63 -27.27 3.37
N LEU A 222 -7.83 -27.70 2.40
CA LEU A 222 -6.62 -28.49 2.65
C LEU A 222 -5.54 -27.67 3.38
N SER A 223 -5.39 -26.40 3.00
CA SER A 223 -4.55 -25.39 3.67
C SER A 223 -4.89 -25.26 5.16
N MET A 224 -6.17 -25.24 5.47
CA MET A 224 -6.68 -24.92 6.81
C MET A 224 -6.40 -26.01 7.87
N PHE A 225 -6.47 -27.30 7.50
CA PHE A 225 -6.18 -28.41 8.43
C PHE A 225 -4.69 -28.65 8.65
N ILE A 226 -3.86 -28.36 7.65
CA ILE A 226 -2.40 -28.56 7.72
C ILE A 226 -1.72 -27.41 8.48
N SER A 227 -2.30 -26.21 8.48
CA SER A 227 -1.68 -24.99 9.03
C SER A 227 -1.56 -24.97 10.57
N ARG A 228 -2.58 -25.41 11.32
CA ARG A 228 -2.61 -25.16 12.78
C ARG A 228 -1.49 -25.85 13.57
N GLU A 229 -1.25 -27.14 13.32
CA GLU A 229 -0.22 -27.88 14.04
C GLU A 229 1.19 -27.44 13.63
N ARG A 230 1.35 -27.02 12.36
CA ARG A 230 2.60 -26.47 11.81
C ARG A 230 3.04 -25.21 12.56
N GLU A 231 2.13 -24.26 12.76
CA GLU A 231 2.44 -22.99 13.44
C GLU A 231 2.82 -23.19 14.92
N TYR A 232 2.15 -24.08 15.66
CA TYR A 232 2.53 -24.38 17.04
C TYR A 232 3.92 -25.02 17.14
N ARG A 233 4.29 -25.86 16.16
CA ARG A 233 5.63 -26.46 16.10
C ARG A 233 6.69 -25.42 15.74
N ALA A 234 6.37 -24.49 14.84
CA ALA A 234 7.25 -23.37 14.50
C ALA A 234 7.48 -22.45 15.70
N ASP A 235 6.45 -22.16 16.49
CA ASP A 235 6.58 -21.44 17.77
C ASP A 235 7.48 -22.19 18.75
N ALA A 236 7.24 -23.49 18.95
CA ALA A 236 8.05 -24.33 19.83
C ALA A 236 9.53 -24.42 19.38
N ALA A 237 9.78 -24.44 18.07
CA ALA A 237 11.13 -24.45 17.51
C ALA A 237 11.81 -23.09 17.68
N SER A 238 11.11 -21.98 17.40
CA SER A 238 11.61 -20.62 17.63
C SER A 238 12.04 -20.43 19.09
N LEU A 239 11.23 -20.90 20.03
CA LEU A 239 11.55 -20.92 21.46
C LEU A 239 12.79 -21.75 21.80
N ARG A 240 12.95 -22.90 21.17
CA ARG A 240 14.10 -23.77 21.39
C ARG A 240 15.40 -23.12 20.90
N MET A 241 15.30 -22.34 19.81
CA MET A 241 16.41 -21.61 19.20
C MET A 241 16.77 -20.35 20.01
N THR A 242 15.77 -19.50 20.32
CA THR A 242 15.98 -18.16 20.91
C THR A 242 15.88 -18.11 22.43
N ARG A 243 15.26 -19.12 23.05
CA ARG A 243 14.98 -19.19 24.50
C ARG A 243 14.15 -18.02 25.04
N ASN A 244 13.41 -17.31 24.19
CA ASN A 244 12.66 -16.11 24.58
C ASN A 244 11.17 -16.17 24.17
N PRO A 245 10.30 -16.79 25.00
CA PRO A 245 8.85 -16.84 24.73
C PRO A 245 8.16 -15.50 24.71
N LEU A 246 8.64 -14.55 25.53
CA LEU A 246 8.03 -13.23 25.62
C LEU A 246 8.27 -12.44 24.33
N ALA A 247 9.46 -12.50 23.75
CA ALA A 247 9.77 -11.80 22.50
C ALA A 247 8.87 -12.24 21.33
N LEU A 248 8.61 -13.54 21.20
CA LEU A 248 7.69 -14.04 20.18
C LEU A 248 6.25 -13.61 20.45
N ALA A 249 5.80 -13.63 21.71
CA ALA A 249 4.47 -13.18 22.10
C ALA A 249 4.27 -11.68 21.80
N GLU A 250 5.25 -10.85 22.12
CA GLU A 250 5.24 -9.42 21.81
C GLU A 250 5.23 -9.16 20.30
N ALA A 251 6.03 -9.90 19.52
CA ALA A 251 6.07 -9.79 18.06
C ALA A 251 4.71 -10.14 17.44
N LEU A 252 4.10 -11.26 17.85
CA LEU A 252 2.78 -11.69 17.40
C LEU A 252 1.69 -10.69 17.80
N HIS A 253 1.79 -10.10 18.99
CA HIS A 253 0.87 -9.07 19.45
C HIS A 253 0.95 -7.80 18.58
N LEU A 254 2.16 -7.34 18.26
CA LEU A 254 2.37 -6.21 17.34
C LEU A 254 1.80 -6.52 15.95
N LEU A 255 2.10 -7.71 15.41
CA LEU A 255 1.58 -8.20 14.13
C LEU A 255 0.05 -8.26 14.09
N SER A 256 -0.61 -8.57 15.22
CA SER A 256 -2.07 -8.64 15.31
C SER A 256 -2.76 -7.27 15.35
N ARG A 257 -2.06 -6.24 15.85
CA ARG A 257 -2.63 -4.90 16.08
C ARG A 257 -2.30 -3.88 14.99
N ASN A 258 -1.16 -4.03 14.31
CA ASN A 258 -0.65 -3.04 13.38
C ASN A 258 -0.96 -3.36 11.92
N TRP A 259 -1.06 -2.27 11.14
CA TRP A 259 -1.41 -2.14 9.73
C TRP A 259 -1.02 -3.32 8.81
N THR A 260 -2.04 -4.05 8.35
CA THR A 260 -2.01 -4.73 7.04
C THR A 260 -1.99 -3.64 5.98
N GLY A 261 -0.81 -3.11 5.66
CA GLY A 261 -0.67 -2.10 4.61
C GLY A 261 -1.32 -2.57 3.31
N VAL A 262 -2.13 -1.71 2.70
CA VAL A 262 -2.70 -1.96 1.37
C VAL A 262 -1.55 -2.00 0.36
N GLY A 263 -1.42 -3.10 -0.39
CA GLY A 263 -0.90 -3.01 -1.77
C GLY A 263 0.47 -3.59 -2.14
N VAL A 264 1.01 -4.67 -1.53
CA VAL A 264 2.18 -5.36 -2.14
C VAL A 264 2.13 -6.89 -2.10
N ILE A 265 1.55 -7.50 -1.08
CA ILE A 265 1.42 -8.96 -1.03
C ILE A 265 0.14 -9.34 -1.78
N GLY A 266 0.28 -9.75 -3.05
CA GLY A 266 -0.83 -10.13 -3.92
C GLY A 266 -1.68 -11.27 -3.36
N GLY A 267 -2.93 -11.37 -3.83
CA GLY A 267 -3.83 -12.48 -3.48
C GLY A 267 -3.19 -13.84 -3.80
N GLY A 268 -3.26 -14.79 -2.84
CA GLY A 268 -2.72 -16.14 -3.01
C GLY A 268 -1.38 -16.43 -2.32
N LEU A 269 -0.68 -15.42 -1.78
CA LEU A 269 0.57 -15.59 -1.03
C LEU A 269 0.37 -15.79 0.49
N GLU A 270 -0.90 -15.87 0.94
CA GLU A 270 -1.30 -15.90 2.36
C GLU A 270 -0.71 -17.09 3.13
N MET A 271 -0.52 -18.22 2.45
CA MET A 271 0.03 -19.46 3.03
C MET A 271 1.52 -19.39 3.37
N LEU A 272 2.22 -18.39 2.82
CA LEU A 272 3.66 -18.17 3.04
C LEU A 272 3.93 -17.18 4.17
N CYS A 273 2.96 -16.34 4.48
CA CYS A 273 3.10 -15.23 5.42
C CYS A 273 2.84 -15.66 6.87
N ILE A 274 3.53 -15.05 7.83
CA ILE A 274 3.30 -15.26 9.28
C ILE A 274 1.91 -14.79 9.73
N THR A 275 1.36 -13.76 9.06
CA THR A 275 -0.02 -13.30 9.24
C THR A 275 -0.76 -13.27 7.91
N ASN A 276 -2.08 -13.53 7.96
CA ASN A 276 -2.94 -13.43 6.78
C ASN A 276 -3.06 -11.95 6.36
N PRO A 277 -2.55 -11.54 5.19
CA PRO A 277 -2.65 -10.17 4.70
C PRO A 277 -4.10 -9.75 4.37
N LYS A 278 -5.03 -10.70 4.16
CA LYS A 278 -6.45 -10.45 3.87
C LYS A 278 -7.37 -10.73 5.06
N ALA A 279 -6.86 -10.73 6.28
CA ALA A 279 -7.66 -11.03 7.47
C ALA A 279 -8.92 -10.14 7.53
N THR A 280 -10.07 -10.74 7.26
CA THR A 280 -11.37 -10.04 7.22
C THR A 280 -11.78 -9.69 8.66
N GLU A 281 -12.55 -8.62 8.86
CA GLU A 281 -13.14 -8.25 10.17
C GLU A 281 -13.78 -9.45 10.91
N LEU A 282 -14.31 -10.43 10.16
CA LEU A 282 -14.83 -11.69 10.69
C LEU A 282 -13.77 -12.61 11.34
N GLU A 283 -12.55 -12.70 10.78
CA GLU A 283 -11.43 -13.48 11.37
C GLU A 283 -10.92 -12.84 12.67
N LYS A 284 -11.03 -11.51 12.78
CA LYS A 284 -10.69 -10.75 14.00
C LYS A 284 -11.72 -10.91 15.12
N SER A 285 -12.94 -11.38 14.82
CA SER A 285 -14.04 -11.50 15.79
C SER A 285 -13.86 -12.64 16.81
N GLY A 286 -12.95 -13.59 16.57
CA GLY A 286 -12.68 -14.70 17.49
C GLY A 286 -13.84 -15.71 17.65
N SER A 287 -14.83 -15.68 16.75
CA SER A 287 -15.95 -16.63 16.76
C SER A 287 -15.48 -18.06 16.43
N TRP A 288 -16.09 -19.07 17.06
CA TRP A 288 -15.78 -20.50 16.80
C TRP A 288 -15.93 -20.90 15.33
N TRP A 289 -16.82 -20.25 14.59
CA TRP A 289 -16.99 -20.45 13.14
C TRP A 289 -15.90 -19.76 12.30
N ALA A 290 -15.40 -18.59 12.75
CA ALA A 290 -14.28 -17.91 12.10
C ALA A 290 -12.97 -18.70 12.33
N ASP A 291 -12.79 -19.25 13.54
CA ASP A 291 -11.71 -20.19 13.84
C ASP A 291 -11.69 -21.35 12.83
N LEU A 292 -12.85 -21.89 12.45
CA LEU A 292 -13.03 -23.00 11.51
C LEU A 292 -12.79 -22.67 10.03
N PHE A 293 -12.38 -21.45 9.65
CA PHE A 293 -12.00 -21.14 8.27
C PHE A 293 -10.69 -20.35 8.14
N SER A 294 -10.04 -19.98 9.25
CA SER A 294 -8.78 -19.25 9.19
C SER A 294 -7.60 -20.10 8.73
N THR A 295 -6.84 -19.55 7.77
CA THR A 295 -5.61 -20.15 7.22
C THR A 295 -4.45 -20.16 8.22
N HIS A 296 -4.61 -19.49 9.36
CA HIS A 296 -3.70 -19.50 10.51
C HIS A 296 -4.48 -19.76 11.81
N PRO A 297 -3.92 -20.47 12.80
CA PRO A 297 -4.55 -20.55 14.11
C PRO A 297 -4.68 -19.15 14.71
N PRO A 298 -5.75 -18.86 15.48
CA PRO A 298 -5.98 -17.53 16.03
C PRO A 298 -4.78 -17.10 16.88
N ILE A 299 -4.19 -15.96 16.51
CA ILE A 299 -2.96 -15.42 17.11
C ILE A 299 -3.08 -15.32 18.63
N GLY A 300 -4.27 -14.99 19.16
CA GLY A 300 -4.53 -14.97 20.60
C GLY A 300 -4.28 -16.29 21.32
N LYS A 301 -4.55 -17.45 20.70
CA LYS A 301 -4.25 -18.77 21.31
C LYS A 301 -2.74 -19.02 21.38
N ARG A 302 -2.00 -18.63 20.33
CA ARG A 302 -0.52 -18.71 20.32
C ARG A 302 0.09 -17.82 21.39
N ILE A 303 -0.32 -16.54 21.45
CA ILE A 303 0.11 -15.59 22.48
C ILE A 303 -0.15 -16.15 23.88
N LYS A 304 -1.34 -16.70 24.14
CA LYS A 304 -1.67 -17.29 25.45
C LYS A 304 -0.75 -18.44 25.86
N ILE A 305 -0.38 -19.31 24.92
CA ILE A 305 0.57 -20.42 25.17
C ILE A 305 1.96 -19.86 25.50
N LEU A 306 2.44 -18.89 24.72
CA LEU A 306 3.75 -18.27 24.89
C LEU A 306 3.85 -17.52 26.23
N LEU A 307 2.81 -16.75 26.61
CA LEU A 307 2.74 -16.07 27.90
C LEU A 307 2.72 -17.06 29.07
N LYS A 308 2.00 -18.18 28.92
CA LYS A 308 2.01 -19.27 29.93
C LYS A 308 3.42 -19.86 30.09
N MET A 309 4.18 -20.03 29.01
CA MET A 309 5.58 -20.48 29.06
C MET A 309 6.49 -19.43 29.72
N ALA A 310 6.24 -18.14 29.46
CA ALA A 310 6.94 -17.02 30.09
C ALA A 310 6.52 -16.77 31.55
N ARG A 311 5.48 -17.47 32.05
CA ARG A 311 4.85 -17.27 33.36
C ARG A 311 4.32 -15.84 33.57
N ILE A 312 3.80 -15.23 32.51
CA ILE A 312 3.21 -13.89 32.53
C ILE A 312 1.70 -14.01 32.32
N ASN A 313 0.93 -13.25 33.10
CA ASN A 313 -0.52 -13.19 32.93
C ASN A 313 -0.90 -12.28 31.75
N ILE A 314 -2.00 -12.60 31.07
CA ILE A 314 -2.41 -11.85 29.87
C ILE A 314 -2.79 -10.40 30.20
N SER A 315 -3.38 -10.14 31.37
CA SER A 315 -3.71 -8.78 31.84
C SER A 315 -2.45 -7.95 32.10
N GLU A 316 -1.43 -8.52 32.73
CA GLU A 316 -0.13 -7.87 32.96
C GLU A 316 0.59 -7.57 31.63
N PHE A 317 0.49 -8.49 30.67
CA PHE A 317 1.03 -8.30 29.33
C PHE A 317 0.30 -7.18 28.57
N GLU A 318 -1.04 -7.15 28.62
CA GLU A 318 -1.85 -6.11 28.00
C GLU A 318 -1.58 -4.75 28.64
N GLU A 319 -1.54 -4.64 29.96
CA GLU A 319 -1.18 -3.41 30.68
C GLU A 319 0.20 -2.90 30.29
N LYS A 320 1.21 -3.78 30.21
CA LYS A 320 2.56 -3.41 29.73
C LYS A 320 2.56 -3.00 28.26
N ALA A 321 1.78 -3.67 27.41
CA ALA A 321 1.66 -3.32 25.99
C ALA A 321 0.96 -1.97 25.80
N TYR A 322 -0.09 -1.67 26.57
CA TYR A 322 -0.78 -0.37 26.58
C TYR A 322 0.12 0.74 27.13
N SER A 323 0.85 0.48 28.22
CA SER A 323 1.87 1.39 28.78
C SER A 323 2.98 1.72 27.77
N LYS A 324 3.46 0.74 26.99
CA LYS A 324 4.45 0.95 25.91
C LYS A 324 3.90 1.71 24.70
N THR A 325 2.58 1.77 24.55
CA THR A 325 1.93 2.55 23.48
C THR A 325 1.77 4.02 23.89
N GLU A 326 1.79 4.30 25.20
CA GLU A 326 1.75 5.65 25.78
C GLU A 326 3.13 6.22 26.18
N THR A 327 4.23 5.48 25.99
CA THR A 327 5.56 6.05 26.26
C THR A 327 5.88 7.12 25.22
N PRO A 328 6.07 8.39 25.62
CA PRO A 328 6.61 9.41 24.73
C PRO A 328 8.01 8.95 24.32
N TYR A 329 8.28 9.08 23.03
CA TYR A 329 9.57 8.80 22.42
C TYR A 329 10.61 9.74 23.04
N ILE A 330 11.30 9.32 24.11
CA ILE A 330 12.46 10.02 24.62
C ILE A 330 13.61 9.75 23.64
N SER A 331 13.65 10.57 22.61
CA SER A 331 14.85 10.80 21.82
C SER A 331 15.85 11.50 22.73
N GLU A 332 17.01 10.91 22.96
CA GLU A 332 18.17 11.62 23.55
C GLU A 332 18.78 12.63 22.56
N THR A 333 17.95 13.35 21.82
CA THR A 333 18.28 14.60 21.16
C THR A 333 17.56 15.69 21.92
N PRO A 334 18.18 16.85 22.22
CA PRO A 334 17.47 17.94 22.91
C PRO A 334 16.14 18.18 22.19
N GLU A 335 15.03 17.95 22.88
CA GLU A 335 13.69 18.08 22.29
C GLU A 335 13.57 19.51 21.75
N ILE A 336 13.59 19.63 20.44
CA ILE A 336 13.33 20.89 19.77
C ILE A 336 11.85 21.16 20.01
N LEU A 337 11.58 22.07 20.93
CA LEU A 337 10.22 22.52 21.22
C LEU A 337 9.76 23.46 20.11
N TYR A 338 8.54 23.27 19.63
CA TYR A 338 7.93 24.08 18.59
C TYR A 338 6.86 24.98 19.19
N TYR A 339 6.78 26.21 18.69
CA TYR A 339 5.61 27.05 18.85
C TYR A 339 4.92 27.17 17.50
N ALA A 340 3.59 27.16 17.48
CA ALA A 340 2.79 27.32 16.27
C ALA A 340 1.73 28.41 16.46
N LEU A 341 1.53 29.22 15.44
CA LEU A 341 0.54 30.30 15.45
C LEU A 341 -0.83 29.74 15.06
N ASP A 342 -1.80 29.83 15.96
CA ASP A 342 -3.16 29.33 15.72
C ASP A 342 -3.99 30.22 14.77
N THR A 343 -5.21 29.79 14.47
CA THR A 343 -6.16 30.54 13.61
C THR A 343 -6.64 31.86 14.21
N ARG A 344 -6.42 32.08 15.51
CA ARG A 344 -6.70 33.34 16.24
C ARG A 344 -5.46 34.25 16.31
N HIS A 345 -4.38 33.91 15.61
CA HIS A 345 -3.10 34.62 15.61
C HIS A 345 -2.42 34.66 16.98
N GLN A 346 -2.59 33.61 17.79
CA GLN A 346 -1.93 33.45 19.07
C GLN A 346 -0.88 32.33 18.99
N TRP A 347 0.33 32.59 19.51
CA TRP A 347 1.37 31.58 19.59
C TRP A 347 0.99 30.55 20.65
N GLN A 348 0.89 29.29 20.24
CA GLN A 348 0.67 28.17 21.14
C GLN A 348 1.90 27.27 21.18
N GLY A 349 2.09 26.61 22.32
CA GLY A 349 3.25 25.77 22.61
C GLY A 349 3.76 26.00 24.04
N PRO A 350 4.91 25.42 24.40
CA PRO A 350 5.77 24.60 23.54
C PRO A 350 5.15 23.23 23.23
N TYR A 351 5.30 22.77 21.99
CA TYR A 351 4.90 21.45 21.52
C TYR A 351 6.13 20.61 21.21
N ASN A 352 6.11 19.31 21.51
CA ASN A 352 7.05 18.40 20.86
C ASN A 352 6.64 18.16 19.39
N PHE A 353 7.50 17.52 18.60
CA PHE A 353 7.23 17.29 17.18
C PHE A 353 5.94 16.48 16.93
N ALA A 354 5.68 15.47 17.77
CA ALA A 354 4.49 14.63 17.64
C ALA A 354 3.19 15.40 17.95
N GLU A 355 3.20 16.21 19.02
CA GLU A 355 2.11 17.09 19.41
C GLU A 355 1.83 18.13 18.34
N LEU A 356 2.87 18.79 17.82
CA LEU A 356 2.75 19.78 16.75
C LEU A 356 2.02 19.18 15.54
N VAL A 357 2.42 17.98 15.13
CA VAL A 357 1.84 17.28 13.97
C VAL A 357 0.39 16.85 14.23
N SER A 358 0.05 16.53 15.46
CA SER A 358 -1.31 16.13 15.84
C SER A 358 -2.32 17.29 15.85
N LEU A 359 -1.86 18.54 15.79
CA LEU A 359 -2.73 19.71 15.77
C LEU A 359 -3.65 19.69 14.54
N SER A 360 -4.97 19.66 14.80
CA SER A 360 -6.00 19.63 13.76
C SER A 360 -6.00 20.87 12.85
N TRP A 361 -5.47 22.00 13.35
CA TRP A 361 -5.37 23.26 12.64
C TRP A 361 -3.97 23.51 12.02
N LEU A 362 -3.02 22.59 12.18
CA LEU A 362 -1.72 22.71 11.54
C LEU A 362 -1.86 22.57 10.02
N SER A 363 -1.40 23.60 9.31
CA SER A 363 -1.39 23.65 7.86
C SER A 363 0.01 23.98 7.36
N PRO A 364 0.33 23.72 6.07
CA PRO A 364 1.59 24.15 5.45
C PRO A 364 1.86 25.66 5.56
N ARG A 365 0.82 26.47 5.81
CA ARG A 365 0.89 27.91 5.97
C ARG A 365 1.00 28.33 7.43
N THR A 366 0.88 27.43 8.39
CA THR A 366 1.02 27.78 9.80
C THR A 366 2.43 28.30 10.06
N TRP A 367 2.55 29.42 10.77
CA TRP A 367 3.84 29.92 11.22
C TRP A 367 4.30 29.10 12.40
N ILE A 368 5.56 28.67 12.38
CA ILE A 368 6.19 27.87 13.42
C ILE A 368 7.50 28.53 13.87
N SER A 369 7.90 28.25 15.11
CA SER A 369 9.17 28.67 15.68
C SER A 369 9.83 27.49 16.39
N LYS A 370 11.15 27.33 16.22
CA LYS A 370 11.95 26.25 16.84
C LYS A 370 12.72 26.76 18.05
N GLY A 371 12.45 26.22 19.23
CA GLY A 371 13.12 26.54 20.49
C GLY A 371 13.01 28.02 20.90
N SER A 372 13.95 28.48 21.72
CA SER A 372 14.10 29.88 22.12
C SER A 372 14.74 30.78 21.05
N ALA A 373 14.94 30.27 19.83
CA ALA A 373 15.55 31.02 18.74
C ALA A 373 14.47 31.78 17.95
N ASN A 374 14.73 33.06 17.67
CA ASN A 374 13.85 34.02 16.96
C ASN A 374 13.55 33.66 15.48
N THR A 375 13.76 32.42 15.04
CA THR A 375 13.54 32.02 13.64
C THR A 375 12.10 31.54 13.45
N VAL A 376 11.27 32.44 12.95
CA VAL A 376 9.88 32.16 12.56
C VAL A 376 9.84 31.82 11.08
N GLU A 377 9.36 30.63 10.74
CA GLU A 377 9.23 30.14 9.36
C GLU A 377 7.86 29.50 9.13
N ARG A 378 7.49 29.27 7.86
CA ARG A 378 6.24 28.53 7.57
C ARG A 378 6.48 27.03 7.76
N ALA A 379 5.45 26.32 8.21
CA ALA A 379 5.48 24.86 8.35
C ALA A 379 5.85 24.09 7.07
N SER A 380 5.60 24.68 5.89
CA SER A 380 6.02 24.12 4.59
C SER A 380 7.50 24.31 4.26
N GLU A 381 8.19 25.21 4.94
CA GLU A 381 9.60 25.53 4.73
C GLU A 381 10.51 24.64 5.57
N ASP A 382 10.02 24.20 6.72
CA ASP A 382 10.66 23.14 7.48
C ASP A 382 10.56 21.82 6.72
N SER A 383 11.72 21.22 6.44
CA SER A 383 11.81 19.97 5.68
C SER A 383 11.09 18.79 6.34
N SER A 384 11.14 18.71 7.68
CA SER A 384 10.59 17.58 8.43
C SER A 384 9.06 17.65 8.50
N ILE A 385 8.50 18.85 8.70
CA ILE A 385 7.06 19.08 8.76
C ILE A 385 6.44 19.06 7.35
N SER A 386 7.17 19.55 6.34
CA SER A 386 6.71 19.59 4.94
C SER A 386 6.42 18.18 4.38
N GLU A 387 7.21 17.18 4.77
CA GLU A 387 7.06 15.79 4.33
C GLU A 387 5.77 15.14 4.85
N ILE A 388 5.34 15.53 6.05
CA ILE A 388 4.10 15.03 6.65
C ILE A 388 2.89 15.46 5.83
N PHE A 389 2.86 16.70 5.36
CA PHE A 389 1.77 17.18 4.52
C PHE A 389 1.74 16.45 3.17
N LYS A 390 2.89 16.08 2.61
CA LYS A 390 2.96 15.26 1.39
C LYS A 390 2.40 13.85 1.63
N ASN A 391 2.74 13.22 2.76
CA ASN A 391 2.24 11.89 3.12
C ASN A 391 0.75 11.86 3.44
N ARG A 392 0.18 12.94 4.01
CA ARG A 392 -1.28 13.08 4.19
C ARG A 392 -2.03 13.15 2.85
N LEU A 393 -1.38 13.73 1.84
CA LEU A 393 -1.96 13.94 0.52
C LEU A 393 -1.88 12.72 -0.40
N SER A 394 -0.91 11.82 -0.23
CA SER A 394 -0.82 10.57 -1.03
C SER A 394 -1.93 9.55 -0.72
N GLN A 395 -2.80 9.85 0.25
CA GLN A 395 -3.95 9.03 0.64
C GLN A 395 -5.27 9.53 0.04
N SER A 396 -5.29 10.70 -0.63
CA SER A 396 -6.51 11.25 -1.24
C SER A 396 -6.65 10.84 -2.70
N ASP A 397 -7.87 10.44 -3.11
CA ASP A 397 -8.21 10.11 -4.50
C ASP A 397 -8.00 11.34 -5.43
N GLY A 398 -6.91 11.33 -6.19
CA GLY A 398 -6.61 12.35 -7.20
C GLY A 398 -5.25 12.13 -7.86
N GLU A 399 -5.14 12.41 -9.17
CA GLU A 399 -3.86 12.36 -9.87
C GLU A 399 -2.94 13.49 -9.37
N VAL A 400 -1.88 13.11 -8.67
CA VAL A 400 -0.86 14.03 -8.16
C VAL A 400 0.00 14.51 -9.32
N SER A 401 0.01 15.82 -9.57
CA SER A 401 0.83 16.41 -10.62
C SER A 401 2.28 16.61 -10.17
N ALA A 402 3.20 16.72 -11.15
CA ALA A 402 4.61 17.06 -10.89
C ALA A 402 4.82 18.52 -10.43
N PHE A 403 3.77 19.35 -10.40
CA PHE A 403 3.86 20.76 -10.09
C PHE A 403 3.63 21.01 -8.59
N SER A 404 4.41 21.93 -8.01
CA SER A 404 4.25 22.35 -6.61
C SER A 404 3.57 23.71 -6.50
N CYS A 405 2.72 23.87 -5.49
CA CYS A 405 2.09 25.14 -5.15
C CYS A 405 3.16 26.21 -4.83
N PRO A 406 3.10 27.41 -5.44
CA PRO A 406 4.10 28.44 -5.23
C PRO A 406 4.00 29.09 -3.83
N LEU A 407 2.87 28.94 -3.14
CA LEU A 407 2.66 29.48 -1.80
C LEU A 407 3.01 28.48 -0.69
N CYS A 408 2.53 27.24 -0.79
CA CYS A 408 2.69 26.25 0.28
C CYS A 408 3.68 25.12 -0.04
N LYS A 409 4.28 25.12 -1.24
CA LYS A 409 5.28 24.13 -1.71
C LYS A 409 4.80 22.67 -1.74
N GLN A 410 3.51 22.43 -1.51
CA GLN A 410 2.87 21.11 -1.59
C GLN A 410 2.50 20.76 -3.04
N PRO A 411 2.42 19.47 -3.41
CA PRO A 411 2.05 19.07 -4.77
C PRO A 411 0.63 19.55 -5.12
N LEU A 412 0.43 19.89 -6.40
CA LEU A 412 -0.87 20.25 -6.95
C LEU A 412 -1.58 19.01 -7.49
N PHE A 413 -2.90 19.00 -7.40
CA PHE A 413 -3.77 17.94 -7.90
C PHE A 413 -4.41 18.34 -9.21
N GLU A 414 -4.52 17.40 -10.14
CA GLU A 414 -5.30 17.62 -11.35
C GLU A 414 -6.79 17.48 -11.04
N VAL A 415 -7.55 18.55 -11.26
CA VAL A 415 -8.98 18.63 -11.01
C VAL A 415 -9.69 19.11 -12.27
N SER A 416 -10.89 18.58 -12.52
CA SER A 416 -11.77 19.09 -13.58
C SER A 416 -12.58 20.28 -13.06
N TYR A 417 -12.26 21.49 -13.52
CA TYR A 417 -13.03 22.71 -13.26
C TYR A 417 -13.72 23.15 -14.55
N GLU A 418 -15.06 23.29 -14.54
CA GLU A 418 -15.85 23.62 -15.74
C GLU A 418 -15.49 22.70 -16.92
N LYS A 419 -15.35 21.38 -16.68
CA LYS A 419 -14.90 20.37 -17.68
C LYS A 419 -13.54 20.68 -18.33
N THR A 420 -12.67 21.41 -17.63
CA THR A 420 -11.31 21.74 -18.06
C THR A 420 -10.33 21.31 -16.98
N LYS A 421 -9.27 20.60 -17.38
CA LYS A 421 -8.20 20.16 -16.47
C LYS A 421 -7.40 21.36 -15.97
N VAL A 422 -7.43 21.59 -14.66
CA VAL A 422 -6.67 22.61 -13.93
C VAL A 422 -5.90 21.96 -12.77
N TYR A 423 -4.87 22.64 -12.25
CA TYR A 423 -4.12 22.12 -11.10
C TYR A 423 -4.46 22.91 -9.84
N GLN A 424 -5.03 22.25 -8.83
CA GLN A 424 -5.48 22.89 -7.59
C GLN A 424 -4.65 22.45 -6.39
N CYS A 425 -4.42 23.37 -5.46
CA CYS A 425 -3.80 23.05 -4.17
C CYS A 425 -4.87 22.75 -3.10
N ASN A 426 -4.82 21.55 -2.50
CA ASN A 426 -5.74 21.14 -1.42
C ASN A 426 -5.56 21.91 -0.11
N PHE A 427 -4.46 22.65 0.06
CA PHE A 427 -4.19 23.40 1.30
C PHE A 427 -4.52 24.89 1.20
N CYS A 428 -4.06 25.57 0.14
CA CYS A 428 -4.31 27.01 -0.01
C CYS A 428 -5.51 27.34 -0.91
N GLY A 429 -6.09 26.35 -1.59
CA GLY A 429 -7.21 26.54 -2.52
C GLY A 429 -6.83 27.24 -3.84
N GLY A 430 -5.57 27.61 -4.02
CA GLY A 430 -5.09 28.27 -5.23
C GLY A 430 -5.02 27.34 -6.43
N MET A 431 -5.13 27.91 -7.63
CA MET A 431 -5.21 27.17 -8.89
C MET A 431 -4.16 27.65 -9.89
N LEU A 432 -3.45 26.69 -10.49
CA LEU A 432 -2.56 26.92 -11.62
C LEU A 432 -3.29 26.54 -12.91
N VAL A 433 -3.43 27.51 -13.81
CA VAL A 433 -4.17 27.37 -15.07
C VAL A 433 -3.27 27.78 -16.24
N GLU A 434 -3.31 27.01 -17.32
CA GLU A 434 -2.63 27.36 -18.56
C GLU A 434 -3.40 28.48 -19.28
N ASN A 435 -2.69 29.47 -19.81
CA ASN A 435 -3.31 30.71 -20.29
C ASN A 435 -4.31 30.48 -21.44
N ASP A 436 -4.12 29.43 -22.25
CA ASP A 436 -5.01 29.03 -23.35
C ASP A 436 -6.31 28.37 -22.88
N LYS A 437 -6.36 27.91 -21.62
CA LYS A 437 -7.54 27.32 -20.98
C LYS A 437 -8.42 28.38 -20.31
N ILE A 438 -7.86 29.51 -19.87
CA ILE A 438 -8.59 30.56 -19.13
C ILE A 438 -9.81 31.08 -19.91
N PRO A 439 -9.73 31.45 -21.21
CA PRO A 439 -10.90 31.91 -21.95
C PRO A 439 -12.00 30.85 -22.05
N ARG A 440 -11.62 29.56 -22.12
CA ARG A 440 -12.58 28.44 -22.18
C ARG A 440 -13.30 28.25 -20.86
N ILE A 441 -12.59 28.43 -19.74
CA ILE A 441 -13.18 28.36 -18.40
C ILE A 441 -14.16 29.51 -18.19
N ILE A 442 -13.76 30.74 -18.53
CA ILE A 442 -14.59 31.95 -18.40
C ILE A 442 -15.87 31.88 -19.25
N ALA A 443 -15.83 31.21 -20.41
CA ALA A 443 -16.98 31.11 -21.30
C ALA A 443 -18.03 30.07 -20.86
N ARG A 444 -17.71 29.21 -19.89
CA ARG A 444 -18.61 28.16 -19.38
C ARG A 444 -19.30 28.67 -18.11
N THR A 445 -20.54 28.25 -17.89
CA THR A 445 -21.41 28.76 -16.81
C THR A 445 -22.04 27.62 -16.00
N GLU A 446 -21.39 26.45 -15.90
CA GLU A 446 -21.99 25.29 -15.25
C GLU A 446 -21.90 25.38 -13.71
N LYS A 447 -20.87 26.06 -13.19
CA LYS A 447 -20.65 26.24 -11.75
C LYS A 447 -21.46 27.41 -11.20
N ARG A 448 -22.17 27.18 -10.10
CA ARG A 448 -22.86 28.24 -9.34
C ARG A 448 -21.94 28.79 -8.24
N PHE A 449 -21.83 30.11 -8.15
CA PHE A 449 -21.03 30.77 -7.10
C PHE A 449 -21.82 30.99 -5.82
N THR A 450 -21.12 30.94 -4.69
CA THR A 450 -21.71 31.26 -3.37
C THR A 450 -21.85 32.78 -3.18
N ASP A 451 -22.81 33.20 -2.36
CA ASP A 451 -23.01 34.63 -2.02
C ASP A 451 -21.76 35.27 -1.39
N ARG A 452 -20.95 34.46 -0.71
CA ARG A 452 -19.64 34.86 -0.19
C ARG A 452 -18.71 35.31 -1.32
N VAL A 453 -18.51 34.48 -2.35
CA VAL A 453 -17.61 34.81 -3.47
C VAL A 453 -18.10 36.06 -4.20
N LYS A 454 -19.42 36.18 -4.41
CA LYS A 454 -20.02 37.36 -5.05
C LYS A 454 -19.78 38.66 -4.27
N SER A 455 -19.93 38.61 -2.94
CA SER A 455 -19.71 39.79 -2.08
C SER A 455 -18.23 40.18 -1.99
N VAL A 456 -17.33 39.20 -1.90
CA VAL A 456 -15.88 39.43 -1.91
C VAL A 456 -15.43 40.01 -3.26
N ALA A 457 -15.89 39.46 -4.38
CA ALA A 457 -15.57 39.97 -5.71
C ALA A 457 -15.93 41.46 -5.87
N LYS A 458 -17.12 41.86 -5.42
CA LYS A 458 -17.57 43.26 -5.44
C LYS A 458 -16.67 44.16 -4.58
N ALA A 459 -16.33 43.73 -3.36
CA ALA A 459 -15.49 44.49 -2.46
C ALA A 459 -14.07 44.68 -3.02
N VAL A 460 -13.47 43.61 -3.55
CA VAL A 460 -12.14 43.63 -4.19
C VAL A 460 -12.13 44.56 -5.39
N LEU A 461 -13.15 44.48 -6.25
CA LEU A 461 -13.26 45.32 -7.44
C LEU A 461 -13.36 46.82 -7.07
N MET A 462 -14.16 47.17 -6.06
CA MET A 462 -14.27 48.54 -5.56
C MET A 462 -12.95 49.07 -4.98
N ASP A 463 -12.25 48.24 -4.19
CA ASP A 463 -10.97 48.65 -3.61
C ASP A 463 -9.88 48.80 -4.67
N ASN A 464 -9.79 47.86 -5.62
CA ASN A 464 -8.85 47.94 -6.74
C ASN A 464 -9.10 49.16 -7.62
N GLN A 465 -10.37 49.51 -7.89
CA GLN A 465 -10.72 50.72 -8.61
C GLN A 465 -10.26 51.98 -7.86
N ARG A 466 -10.53 52.07 -6.55
CA ARG A 466 -10.08 53.18 -5.70
C ARG A 466 -8.56 53.28 -5.67
N ASN A 467 -7.85 52.17 -5.55
CA ASN A 467 -6.39 52.12 -5.52
C ASN A 467 -5.78 52.50 -6.88
N LEU A 468 -6.39 52.11 -8.00
CA LEU A 468 -5.98 52.52 -9.34
C LEU A 468 -6.13 54.03 -9.53
N MET A 469 -7.25 54.62 -9.09
CA MET A 469 -7.47 56.07 -9.14
C MET A 469 -6.44 56.84 -8.29
N LYS A 470 -6.17 56.38 -7.06
CA LYS A 470 -5.13 56.95 -6.19
C LYS A 470 -3.74 56.86 -6.83
N LYS A 471 -3.42 55.77 -7.53
CA LYS A 471 -2.14 55.59 -8.23
C LYS A 471 -2.00 56.54 -9.43
N LYS A 472 -3.06 56.73 -10.22
CA LYS A 472 -3.09 57.74 -11.30
C LYS A 472 -2.82 59.15 -10.78
N LEU A 473 -3.40 59.51 -9.63
CA LEU A 473 -3.23 60.83 -9.01
C LEU A 473 -1.81 61.08 -8.45
N ARG A 474 -1.13 60.03 -7.96
CA ARG A 474 0.16 60.16 -7.22
C ARG A 474 1.41 59.98 -8.07
N GLY A 475 1.31 59.75 -9.38
CA GLY A 475 2.48 59.63 -10.28
C GLY A 475 3.50 58.57 -9.87
N ALA A 476 3.10 57.57 -9.07
CA ALA A 476 4.04 56.65 -8.44
C ALA A 476 4.41 55.48 -9.36
N LYS A 477 5.66 55.44 -9.84
CA LYS A 477 6.28 54.20 -10.33
C LYS A 477 6.83 53.41 -9.15
N LYS A 478 6.14 52.33 -8.76
CA LYS A 478 6.75 51.25 -7.98
C LYS A 478 6.53 49.93 -8.70
N ARG A 479 7.63 49.20 -8.94
CA ARG A 479 7.63 47.86 -9.54
C ARG A 479 6.83 46.91 -8.65
N PHE A 480 5.82 46.25 -9.23
CA PHE A 480 5.18 45.12 -8.59
C PHE A 480 6.14 43.93 -8.64
N GLN A 481 6.70 43.56 -7.50
CA GLN A 481 7.35 42.27 -7.32
C GLN A 481 6.34 41.36 -6.64
N SER A 482 5.71 40.48 -7.41
CA SER A 482 5.21 39.26 -6.80
C SER A 482 6.45 38.40 -6.50
N VAL A 483 6.52 37.87 -5.28
CA VAL A 483 7.66 37.08 -4.79
C VAL A 483 7.42 35.57 -5.06
N ILE A 484 6.34 35.23 -5.78
CA ILE A 484 6.00 33.84 -6.06
C ILE A 484 6.74 33.35 -7.31
N LEU A 485 7.24 32.11 -7.23
CA LEU A 485 7.97 31.46 -8.31
C LEU A 485 7.03 30.56 -9.10
N CYS A 486 7.17 30.55 -10.43
CA CYS A 486 6.35 29.70 -11.28
C CYS A 486 6.57 28.21 -10.98
N SER A 487 5.47 27.45 -10.80
CA SER A 487 5.52 26.01 -10.55
C SER A 487 6.16 25.18 -11.68
N LYS A 488 6.24 25.72 -12.91
CA LYS A 488 6.86 25.05 -14.08
C LYS A 488 8.35 25.38 -14.25
N CYS A 489 8.73 26.66 -14.25
CA CYS A 489 10.11 27.11 -14.55
C CYS A 489 10.84 27.80 -13.40
N ARG A 490 10.20 27.97 -12.24
CA ARG A 490 10.74 28.68 -11.07
C ARG A 490 11.12 30.15 -11.31
N ASN A 491 10.78 30.75 -12.44
CA ASN A 491 10.94 32.18 -12.66
C ASN A 491 9.92 32.99 -11.84
N PRO A 492 10.28 34.20 -11.40
CA PRO A 492 9.35 35.06 -10.66
C PRO A 492 8.14 35.40 -11.52
N MET A 493 6.95 35.30 -10.93
CA MET A 493 5.70 35.68 -11.58
C MET A 493 5.45 37.18 -11.41
N PHE A 494 4.66 37.75 -12.31
CA PHE A 494 4.28 39.16 -12.25
C PHE A 494 2.81 39.29 -11.86
N ARG A 495 2.57 39.92 -10.71
CA ARG A 495 1.23 40.30 -10.26
C ARG A 495 0.70 41.43 -11.14
N THR A 496 -0.40 41.19 -11.82
CA THR A 496 -1.06 42.13 -12.73
C THR A 496 -2.56 41.95 -12.69
N PHE A 497 -3.33 42.92 -13.17
CA PHE A 497 -4.75 42.67 -13.43
C PHE A 497 -4.91 41.72 -14.63
N TYR A 498 -5.89 40.81 -14.56
CA TYR A 498 -6.27 39.96 -15.70
C TYR A 498 -6.67 40.82 -16.91
N SER A 499 -7.48 41.84 -16.65
CA SER A 499 -7.85 42.90 -17.57
C SER A 499 -8.21 44.16 -16.78
N LEU A 500 -7.93 45.33 -17.36
CA LEU A 500 -8.33 46.62 -16.79
C LEU A 500 -9.86 46.81 -16.71
N ALA A 501 -10.64 45.98 -17.42
CA ALA A 501 -12.09 45.99 -17.35
C ALA A 501 -12.64 45.31 -16.08
N TYR A 502 -11.95 44.28 -15.57
CA TYR A 502 -12.44 43.44 -14.48
C TYR A 502 -11.68 43.64 -13.16
N LEU A 503 -10.46 44.21 -13.22
CA LEU A 503 -9.66 44.60 -12.06
C LEU A 503 -9.42 43.48 -11.01
N ILE A 504 -9.50 42.21 -11.43
CA ILE A 504 -9.05 41.08 -10.63
C ILE A 504 -7.56 40.90 -10.85
N GLU A 505 -6.80 40.90 -9.76
CA GLU A 505 -5.37 40.64 -9.78
C GLU A 505 -5.10 39.14 -9.96
N ILE A 506 -4.02 38.84 -10.68
CA ILE A 506 -3.56 37.49 -10.99
C ILE A 506 -2.03 37.50 -11.05
N ASP A 507 -1.41 36.33 -10.92
CA ASP A 507 0.02 36.17 -11.11
C ASP A 507 0.31 35.45 -12.42
N ARG A 508 1.05 36.10 -13.34
CA ARG A 508 1.41 35.53 -14.64
C ARG A 508 2.88 35.18 -14.74
N CYS A 509 3.17 34.01 -15.32
CA CYS A 509 4.52 33.65 -15.73
C CYS A 509 4.75 34.02 -17.20
N ASN A 510 5.78 34.82 -17.47
CA ASN A 510 6.13 35.25 -18.83
C ASN A 510 6.84 34.19 -19.68
N VAL A 511 7.23 33.06 -19.08
CA VAL A 511 8.01 32.01 -19.75
C VAL A 511 7.15 30.79 -20.08
N CYS A 512 6.34 30.30 -19.13
CA CYS A 512 5.59 29.05 -19.28
C CYS A 512 4.13 29.22 -19.70
N ASN A 513 3.70 30.46 -19.99
CA ASN A 513 2.31 30.78 -20.37
C ASN A 513 1.26 30.19 -19.40
N VAL A 514 1.54 30.28 -18.10
CA VAL A 514 0.64 29.86 -17.02
C VAL A 514 0.30 31.04 -16.11
N THR A 515 -0.89 31.00 -15.54
CA THR A 515 -1.38 31.94 -14.54
C THR A 515 -1.67 31.20 -13.25
N TRP A 516 -1.24 31.77 -12.13
CA TRP A 516 -1.62 31.35 -10.79
C TRP A 516 -2.74 32.26 -10.30
N PHE A 517 -3.80 31.65 -9.79
CA PHE A 517 -4.92 32.28 -9.13
C PHE A 517 -4.87 31.91 -7.65
N ASP A 518 -4.87 32.90 -6.77
CA ASP A 518 -5.05 32.66 -5.34
C ASP A 518 -6.48 32.18 -5.05
N MET A 519 -6.72 31.83 -3.78
CA MET A 519 -8.01 31.33 -3.33
C MET A 519 -9.15 32.27 -3.78
N ASP A 520 -10.18 31.69 -4.38
CA ASP A 520 -11.35 32.37 -4.95
C ASP A 520 -11.09 33.28 -6.18
N GLU A 521 -9.85 33.59 -6.60
CA GLU A 521 -9.60 34.58 -7.66
C GLU A 521 -10.15 34.19 -9.03
N LEU A 522 -10.01 32.92 -9.42
CA LEU A 522 -10.58 32.42 -10.67
C LEU A 522 -12.12 32.50 -10.66
N GLU A 523 -12.72 32.19 -9.52
CA GLU A 523 -14.17 32.23 -9.32
C GLU A 523 -14.68 33.67 -9.29
N MET A 524 -13.96 34.58 -8.64
CA MET A 524 -14.25 36.01 -8.65
C MET A 524 -14.18 36.57 -10.06
N LEU A 525 -13.16 36.20 -10.85
CA LEU A 525 -13.02 36.62 -12.24
C LEU A 525 -14.21 36.15 -13.08
N GLN A 526 -14.59 34.88 -12.97
CA GLN A 526 -15.73 34.31 -13.70
C GLN A 526 -17.04 34.98 -13.26
N CYS A 527 -17.26 35.15 -11.96
CA CYS A 527 -18.44 35.83 -11.40
C CYS A 527 -18.57 37.28 -11.90
N VAL A 528 -17.48 38.06 -11.91
CA VAL A 528 -17.49 39.45 -12.39
C VAL A 528 -17.86 39.53 -13.87
N ILE A 529 -17.42 38.56 -14.67
CA ILE A 529 -17.69 38.50 -16.11
C ILE A 529 -19.13 38.05 -16.37
N GLU A 530 -19.60 37.00 -15.69
CA GLU A 530 -20.96 36.45 -15.84
C GLU A 530 -22.04 37.44 -15.37
N ASP A 531 -21.90 37.98 -14.16
CA ASP A 531 -22.87 38.90 -13.57
C ASP A 531 -22.75 40.32 -14.15
N ARG A 532 -21.85 40.54 -15.13
CA ARG A 532 -21.50 41.84 -15.73
C ARG A 532 -21.31 42.92 -14.66
N ILE A 533 -20.55 42.61 -13.63
CA ILE A 533 -20.23 43.55 -12.55
C ILE A 533 -19.19 44.52 -13.10
N ILE A 534 -19.65 45.52 -13.84
CA ILE A 534 -18.79 46.56 -14.41
C ILE A 534 -18.40 47.53 -13.28
N PRO A 535 -17.11 47.87 -13.12
CA PRO A 535 -16.72 48.99 -12.27
C PRO A 535 -17.45 50.23 -12.79
N GLY A 536 -18.29 50.86 -11.97
CA GLY A 536 -19.01 52.07 -12.36
C GLY A 536 -18.03 53.08 -12.94
N LEU A 537 -18.08 53.27 -14.26
CA LEU A 537 -17.38 54.32 -15.00
C LEU A 537 -18.12 55.63 -14.69
N ASN A 538 -17.89 56.18 -13.50
CA ASN A 538 -17.98 57.63 -13.36
C ASN A 538 -16.70 58.19 -13.97
N LEU A 539 -16.73 58.38 -15.29
CA LEU A 539 -15.82 59.28 -16.01
C LEU A 539 -16.08 60.71 -15.59
#